data_AF-A0AAW2LRF9-F1
#
_entry.id   AF-A0AAW2LRF9-F1
#
_cell.length_a   1.000
_cell.length_b   1.000
_cell.length_c   1.000
_cell.angle_alpha   90.00
_cell.angle_beta   90.00
_cell.angle_gamma   90.00
#
_symmetry.space_group_name_H-M   'P 1'
#
loop_
_entity.id
_entity.type
_entity.pdbx_description
1 polymer ?
#
loop_
_entity_poly.entity_id
_entity_poly.type
_entity_poly.pdbx_seq_one_letter_code
_entity_poly.pdbx_strand_id
1 'polypeptide(L)'
;MRHSIVVNLGDQLEVITNGKYKSVMHRVIAQTDGTRMSLASFYNPASDAVIYPAPALVEKEETRDLYPKFVFDDYMKHYLGVKFQAKEPRFEAFKNMENTANLGQVATA
;
A
#
# COMPACT_ATOMS: atom_id res chain seq x y z
N MET A 1 10.90 21.67 -15.52
CA MET A 1 12.05 21.16 -14.75
C MET A 1 12.93 20.38 -15.72
N ARG A 2 14.24 20.66 -15.79
CA ARG A 2 15.19 19.88 -16.59
C ARG A 2 16.08 19.11 -15.63
N HIS A 3 16.46 17.88 -16.00
CA HIS A 3 17.35 17.01 -15.21
C HIS A 3 16.85 16.78 -13.77
N SER A 4 15.56 16.52 -13.62
CA SER A 4 14.91 16.33 -12.33
C SER A 4 14.24 14.95 -12.24
N ILE A 5 14.13 14.44 -11.02
CA ILE A 5 13.38 13.23 -10.70
C ILE A 5 12.18 13.63 -9.84
N VAL A 6 11.00 13.10 -10.18
CA VAL A 6 9.82 13.17 -9.33
C VAL A 6 9.75 11.88 -8.53
N VAL A 7 9.61 11.99 -7.21
CA VAL A 7 9.50 10.85 -6.30
C VAL A 7 8.12 10.87 -5.67
N ASN A 8 7.45 9.72 -5.68
CA ASN A 8 6.21 9.50 -4.94
C ASN A 8 6.32 8.22 -4.12
N LEU A 9 5.49 8.12 -3.08
CA LEU A 9 5.42 6.96 -2.20
C LEU A 9 4.23 6.09 -2.58
N GLY A 10 4.38 4.77 -2.47
CA GLY A 10 3.32 3.79 -2.74
C GLY A 10 2.66 3.27 -1.47
N ASP A 11 1.59 2.49 -1.65
CA ASP A 11 0.72 1.97 -0.58
C ASP A 11 1.52 1.19 0.51
N GLN A 12 2.63 0.54 0.14
CA GLN A 12 3.45 -0.23 1.09
C GLN A 12 4.12 0.65 2.14
N LEU A 13 4.63 1.83 1.75
CA LEU A 13 5.20 2.78 2.72
C LEU A 13 4.13 3.41 3.60
N GLU A 14 2.91 3.57 3.08
CA GLU A 14 1.78 4.00 3.90
C GLU A 14 1.49 3.00 5.02
N VAL A 15 1.45 1.71 4.71
CA VAL A 15 1.29 0.65 5.73
C VAL A 15 2.45 0.67 6.73
N ILE A 16 3.70 0.63 6.24
CA ILE A 16 4.90 0.56 7.10
C ILE A 16 4.98 1.76 8.05
N THR A 17 4.56 2.94 7.58
CA THR A 17 4.62 4.18 8.38
C THR A 17 3.39 4.41 9.25
N ASN A 18 2.50 3.42 9.36
CA ASN A 18 1.20 3.52 10.03
C ASN A 18 0.36 4.71 9.54
N GLY A 19 0.48 5.06 8.26
CA GLY A 19 -0.27 6.15 7.64
C GLY A 19 0.36 7.54 7.77
N LYS A 20 1.52 7.68 8.44
CA LYS A 20 2.27 8.93 8.51
C LYS A 20 2.65 9.45 7.12
N TYR A 21 3.01 8.56 6.20
CA TYR A 21 3.28 8.90 4.81
C TYR A 21 2.25 8.24 3.89
N LYS A 22 1.29 9.02 3.41
CA LYS A 22 0.20 8.49 2.57
C LYS A 22 0.60 8.40 1.10
N SER A 23 0.19 7.30 0.46
CA SER A 23 0.17 7.09 -0.98
C SER A 23 -0.96 7.91 -1.59
N VAL A 24 -0.62 8.75 -2.56
CA VAL A 24 -1.53 9.78 -3.11
C VAL A 24 -2.02 9.42 -4.50
N MET A 25 -3.31 9.67 -4.73
CA MET A 25 -3.95 9.54 -6.04
C MET A 25 -3.29 10.46 -7.06
N HIS A 26 -2.95 9.92 -8.23
CA HIS A 26 -2.36 10.66 -9.33
C HIS A 26 -2.94 10.18 -10.66
N ARG A 27 -2.97 11.09 -11.65
CA ARG A 27 -3.39 10.80 -13.02
C ARG A 27 -2.54 11.58 -14.02
N VAL A 28 -2.50 11.09 -15.25
CA VAL A 28 -1.93 11.82 -16.38
C VAL A 28 -3.06 12.20 -17.32
N ILE A 29 -3.10 13.46 -17.75
CA ILE A 29 -4.12 14.00 -18.65
C ILE A 29 -3.48 14.14 -20.03
N ALA A 30 -4.15 13.64 -21.07
CA ALA A 30 -3.72 13.81 -22.45
C ALA A 30 -3.92 15.26 -22.90
N GLN A 31 -3.02 15.78 -23.72
CA GLN A 31 -3.11 17.11 -24.33
C GLN A 31 -3.34 16.96 -25.83
N THR A 32 -3.97 17.96 -26.44
CA THR A 32 -4.25 17.99 -27.89
C THR A 32 -3.00 18.29 -28.71
N ASP A 33 -2.01 18.94 -28.11
CA ASP A 33 -0.75 19.33 -28.71
C ASP A 33 0.45 18.86 -27.87
N GLY A 34 1.43 18.24 -28.54
CA GLY A 34 2.66 17.76 -27.91
C GLY A 34 2.63 16.32 -27.41
N THR A 35 3.83 15.77 -27.18
CA THR A 35 4.05 14.38 -26.74
C THR A 35 4.82 14.38 -25.43
N ARG A 36 4.26 13.74 -24.40
CA ARG A 36 4.93 13.52 -23.12
C ARG A 36 5.53 12.12 -23.05
N MET A 37 6.84 12.05 -22.88
CA MET A 37 7.55 10.81 -22.53
C MET A 37 7.61 10.64 -21.00
N SER A 38 7.50 9.39 -20.53
CA SER A 38 7.59 9.04 -19.11
C SER A 38 8.40 7.77 -18.93
N LEU A 39 9.46 7.84 -18.13
CA LEU A 39 10.21 6.68 -17.67
C LEU A 39 9.99 6.57 -16.15
N ALA A 40 9.24 5.54 -15.74
CA ALA A 40 8.89 5.32 -14.33
C ALA A 40 9.53 4.02 -13.84
N SER A 41 10.29 4.11 -12.75
CA SER A 41 10.89 2.97 -12.07
C SER A 41 10.22 2.79 -10.71
N PHE A 42 9.91 1.53 -10.37
CA PHE A 42 9.26 1.16 -9.12
C PHE A 42 10.19 0.27 -8.30
N TYR A 43 10.57 0.72 -7.11
CA TYR A 43 11.34 -0.09 -6.16
C TYR A 43 10.35 -0.71 -5.16
N ASN A 44 9.98 -1.96 -5.42
CA ASN A 44 8.97 -2.68 -4.64
C ASN A 44 9.62 -3.67 -3.65
N PRO A 45 8.90 -4.08 -2.60
CA PRO A 45 9.30 -5.21 -1.77
C PRO A 45 9.48 -6.51 -2.57
N ALA A 46 10.22 -7.47 -2.01
CA ALA A 46 10.24 -8.84 -2.53
C ALA A 46 8.83 -9.46 -2.46
N SER A 47 8.53 -10.40 -3.35
CA SER A 47 7.21 -11.04 -3.43
C SER A 47 6.76 -11.67 -2.11
N ASP A 48 7.68 -12.30 -1.39
CA ASP A 48 7.46 -12.97 -0.10
C ASP A 48 7.62 -12.03 1.11
N ALA A 49 7.91 -10.75 0.89
CA ALA A 49 8.07 -9.79 1.98
C ALA A 49 6.75 -9.61 2.75
N VAL A 50 6.83 -9.71 4.08
CA VAL A 50 5.72 -9.43 4.99
C VAL A 50 5.70 -7.93 5.31
N ILE A 51 4.60 -7.27 4.97
CA ILE A 51 4.37 -5.83 5.15
C ILE A 51 3.43 -5.62 6.33
N TYR A 52 3.81 -4.73 7.25
CA TYR A 52 3.05 -4.37 8.44
C TYR A 52 3.54 -3.02 9.01
N PRO A 53 2.75 -2.34 9.86
CA PRO A 53 3.18 -1.13 10.54
C PRO A 53 4.44 -1.34 11.37
N ALA A 54 5.44 -0.47 11.20
CA ALA A 54 6.66 -0.56 11.99
C ALA A 54 6.35 -0.31 13.48
N PRO A 55 6.73 -1.22 14.41
CA PRO A 55 6.31 -1.13 15.82
C PRO A 55 6.64 0.21 16.48
N ALA A 56 7.84 0.75 16.23
CA ALA A 56 8.29 2.03 16.76
C ALA A 56 7.51 3.27 16.26
N LEU A 57 6.69 3.11 15.22
CA LEU A 57 5.80 4.15 14.69
C LEU A 57 4.38 4.01 15.21
N VAL A 58 3.94 2.80 15.58
CA VAL A 58 2.63 2.55 16.19
C VAL A 58 2.60 3.02 17.64
N GLU A 59 3.66 2.76 18.41
CA GLU A 59 3.75 3.14 19.84
C GLU A 59 3.68 4.66 20.08
N LYS A 60 3.94 5.46 19.05
CA LYS A 60 3.94 6.93 19.10
C LYS A 60 2.60 7.55 18.72
N GLU A 61 1.64 6.77 18.24
CA GLU A 61 0.34 7.27 17.80
C GLU A 61 -0.77 6.84 18.77
N GLU A 62 -1.74 7.74 19.01
CA GLU A 62 -2.87 7.48 19.91
C GLU A 62 -3.83 6.42 19.32
N THR A 63 -3.89 6.31 17.99
CA THR A 63 -4.67 5.31 17.27
C THR A 63 -3.87 4.05 17.00
N ARG A 64 -4.18 2.98 17.73
CA ARG A 64 -3.62 1.65 17.51
C ARG A 64 -4.27 0.98 16.28
N ASP A 65 -3.46 0.29 15.48
CA ASP A 65 -3.84 -0.70 14.46
C ASP A 65 -4.66 -0.20 13.25
N LEU A 66 -4.18 0.86 12.57
CA LEU A 66 -4.85 1.42 11.38
C LEU A 66 -4.63 0.61 10.09
N TYR A 67 -3.59 -0.20 9.99
CA TYR A 67 -3.21 -0.90 8.75
C TYR A 67 -2.94 -2.40 8.99
N PRO A 68 -3.24 -3.26 8.00
CA PRO A 68 -3.10 -4.72 8.12
C PRO A 68 -1.66 -5.22 8.04
N LYS A 69 -1.47 -6.49 8.42
CA LYS A 69 -0.29 -7.29 8.07
C LYS A 69 -0.58 -8.25 6.91
N PHE A 70 0.28 -8.28 5.90
CA PHE A 70 0.08 -9.14 4.72
C PHE A 70 1.39 -9.46 3.97
N VAL A 71 1.37 -10.45 3.07
CA VAL A 71 2.46 -10.72 2.13
C VAL A 71 2.30 -9.85 0.88
N PHE A 72 3.39 -9.23 0.41
CA PHE A 72 3.35 -8.25 -0.68
C PHE A 72 2.74 -8.81 -1.98
N ASP A 73 3.08 -10.05 -2.36
CA ASP A 73 2.55 -10.66 -3.59
C ASP A 73 1.01 -10.84 -3.54
N ASP A 74 0.46 -11.15 -2.37
CA ASP A 74 -0.99 -11.27 -2.20
C ASP A 74 -1.68 -9.90 -2.35
N TYR A 75 -1.09 -8.84 -1.79
CA TYR A 75 -1.53 -7.47 -2.03
C TYR A 75 -1.50 -7.11 -3.52
N MET A 76 -0.43 -7.49 -4.23
CA MET A 76 -0.31 -7.19 -5.65
C MET A 76 -1.34 -7.93 -6.50
N LYS A 77 -1.62 -9.21 -6.21
CA LYS A 77 -2.70 -9.96 -6.88
C LYS A 77 -4.05 -9.27 -6.72
N HIS A 78 -4.37 -8.83 -5.51
CA HIS A 78 -5.60 -8.08 -5.25
C HIS A 78 -5.60 -6.72 -5.96
N TYR A 79 -4.52 -5.95 -5.83
CA TYR A 79 -4.36 -4.62 -6.41
C TYR A 79 -4.57 -4.60 -7.93
N LEU A 80 -4.08 -5.61 -8.65
CA LEU A 80 -4.25 -5.68 -10.11
C LEU A 80 -5.73 -5.74 -10.53
N GLY A 81 -6.60 -6.34 -9.73
CA GLY A 81 -8.04 -6.43 -10.00
C GLY A 81 -8.81 -5.14 -9.70
N VAL A 82 -8.31 -4.29 -8.79
CA VAL A 82 -9.03 -3.11 -8.28
C VAL A 82 -8.22 -1.81 -8.35
N LYS A 83 -7.19 -1.76 -9.19
CA LYS A 83 -6.21 -0.66 -9.29
C LYS A 83 -6.82 0.74 -9.37
N PHE A 84 -7.92 0.88 -10.10
CA PHE A 84 -8.58 2.16 -10.35
C PHE A 84 -9.79 2.43 -9.44
N GLN A 85 -10.07 1.54 -8.48
CA GLN A 85 -11.07 1.75 -7.45
C GLN A 85 -10.45 2.49 -6.25
N ALA A 86 -11.27 2.80 -5.24
CA ALA A 86 -10.80 3.40 -3.99
C ALA A 86 -9.68 2.56 -3.34
N LYS A 87 -8.76 3.22 -2.65
CA LYS A 87 -7.58 2.58 -2.05
C LYS A 87 -7.92 1.87 -0.76
N GLU A 88 -8.72 2.52 0.06
CA GLU A 88 -9.04 2.13 1.43
C GLU A 88 -9.63 0.70 1.50
N PRO A 89 -10.55 0.29 0.60
CA PRO A 89 -11.08 -1.08 0.58
C PRO A 89 -10.00 -2.17 0.40
N ARG A 90 -8.86 -1.85 -0.23
CA ARG A 90 -7.77 -2.82 -0.37
C ARG A 90 -7.18 -3.16 0.99
N PHE A 91 -6.90 -2.16 1.84
CA PHE A 91 -6.37 -2.39 3.18
C PHE A 91 -7.39 -3.11 4.07
N GLU A 92 -8.67 -2.74 3.97
CA GLU A 92 -9.74 -3.40 4.73
C GLU A 92 -9.92 -4.87 4.34
N ALA A 93 -9.74 -5.23 3.07
CA ALA A 93 -9.75 -6.63 2.63
C ALA A 93 -8.69 -7.48 3.36
N PHE A 94 -7.46 -6.96 3.53
CA PHE A 94 -6.39 -7.67 4.22
C PHE A 94 -6.57 -7.68 5.74
N LYS A 95 -7.14 -6.64 6.35
CA LYS A 95 -7.52 -6.66 7.77
C LYS A 95 -8.53 -7.77 8.06
N ASN A 96 -9.56 -7.90 7.22
CA ASN A 96 -10.58 -8.93 7.39
C ASN A 96 -10.01 -10.35 7.24
N MET A 97 -9.06 -10.55 6.32
CA MET A 97 -8.35 -11.83 6.17
C MET A 97 -7.52 -12.16 7.40
N GLU A 98 -6.76 -11.19 7.93
CA GLU A 98 -5.96 -11.34 9.15
C GLU A 98 -6.83 -11.72 10.36
N ASN A 99 -7.94 -10.99 10.57
CA ASN A 99 -8.90 -11.28 11.64
C ASN A 99 -9.51 -12.68 11.52
N THR A 100 -9.87 -13.10 10.30
CA THR A 100 -10.43 -14.45 10.05
C THR A 100 -9.41 -15.55 10.37
N ALA A 101 -8.13 -15.35 10.00
CA ALA A 101 -7.06 -16.29 10.33
C ALA A 101 -6.84 -16.41 11.84
N ASN A 102 -6.90 -15.29 12.57
CA ASN A 102 -6.75 -15.26 14.02
C ASN A 102 -7.92 -15.98 14.74
N LEU A 103 -9.16 -15.80 14.29
CA LEU A 103 -10.34 -16.48 14.86
C LEU A 103 -10.29 -18.01 14.68
N GLY A 104 -9.78 -18.49 13.53
CA GLY A 104 -9.60 -19.91 13.27
C GLY A 104 -8.59 -20.59 14.20
N GLN A 105 -7.61 -19.86 14.72
CA GLN A 105 -6.64 -20.37 15.70
C GLN A 105 -7.21 -20.49 17.12
N VAL A 106 -8.21 -19.66 17.49
CA VAL A 106 -8.82 -19.70 18.82
C VAL A 106 -9.86 -20.83 18.95
N ALA A 107 -10.46 -21.27 17.85
CA ALA A 107 -11.53 -22.29 17.84
C ALA A 107 -11.04 -23.76 17.98
N THR A 108 -9.74 -23.99 18.22
CA THR A 108 -9.14 -25.35 18.31
C THR A 108 -8.59 -25.70 19.71
N ALA A 109 -9.01 -24.98 20.76
CA ALA A 109 -8.69 -25.30 22.15
C ALA A 109 -9.84 -25.99 22.89
#